data_AF-A0A2E5B779-F1
#
_entry.id   AF-A0A2E5B779-F1
#
_cell.length_a   1.000
_cell.length_b   1.000
_cell.length_c   1.000
_cell.angle_alpha   90.00
_cell.angle_beta   90.00
_cell.angle_gamma   90.00
#
_symmetry.space_group_name_H-M   'P 1'
#
loop_
_entity.id
_entity.type
_entity.pdbx_description
1 polymer ?
#
loop_
_entity_poly.entity_id
_entity_poly.type
_entity_poly.pdbx_seq_one_letter_code
_entity_poly.pdbx_strand_id
1 'polypeptide(L)'
;MDLDSAVEKFTGRPPVYKPAQEIVTTYGIDLNGCFYPWTKDPSEAKRALQPNQGIEFFGTPKLVLTNEYIMFKFAQPIMSDQWQWSQLALKYTGSTNKRTGEIKIQNHVAGLIGTLNHLVQTLVNPEVDLRGLSGTIFAERGSGVALRNTETGKEEKHKGTFVLLFVHNEQGELEQVPYTQVSRNPQEFEQSVNQLCIKLKQRPLFPQNLMSNQNDDIKLPEQDLDS
;
A
#
# COMPACT_ATOMS: atom_id res chain seq x y z
N MET A 1 -48.82 -3.96 2.05
CA MET A 1 -47.67 -4.11 1.12
C MET A 1 -46.46 -4.19 2.00
N ASP A 2 -46.08 -5.41 2.36
CA ASP A 2 -44.94 -5.69 3.22
C ASP A 2 -43.64 -5.45 2.45
N LEU A 3 -42.79 -4.60 3.00
CA LEU A 3 -41.43 -4.30 2.54
C LEU A 3 -40.41 -5.37 3.01
N ASP A 4 -40.89 -6.55 3.41
CA ASP A 4 -40.08 -7.60 4.04
C ASP A 4 -39.57 -8.69 3.08
N SER A 5 -39.68 -8.51 1.75
CA SER A 5 -39.34 -9.57 0.79
C SER A 5 -38.13 -9.31 -0.12
N ALA A 6 -37.19 -8.44 0.24
CA ALA A 6 -36.01 -8.20 -0.61
C ALA A 6 -34.69 -7.95 0.14
N VAL A 7 -34.48 -8.61 1.27
CA VAL A 7 -33.13 -8.73 1.86
C VAL A 7 -32.81 -10.22 1.97
N GLU A 8 -32.34 -10.80 0.87
CA GLU A 8 -31.55 -12.02 0.96
C GLU A 8 -30.31 -11.70 1.80
N LYS A 9 -30.38 -12.16 3.04
CA LYS A 9 -29.30 -12.17 4.03
C LYS A 9 -28.06 -12.81 3.42
N PHE A 10 -27.10 -11.99 3.00
CA PHE A 10 -25.71 -12.39 2.84
C PHE A 10 -25.19 -12.81 4.24
N THR A 11 -25.36 -14.09 4.58
CA THR A 11 -24.98 -14.69 5.87
C THR A 11 -23.73 -15.57 5.78
N GLY A 12 -23.03 -15.53 4.66
CA GLY A 12 -21.70 -16.12 4.58
C GLY A 12 -20.67 -15.22 5.24
N ARG A 13 -20.25 -15.53 6.47
CA ARG A 13 -18.87 -15.18 6.86
C ARG A 13 -17.97 -15.86 5.82
N PRO A 14 -17.06 -15.15 5.13
CA PRO A 14 -16.09 -15.82 4.29
C PRO A 14 -15.35 -16.86 5.15
N PRO A 15 -15.24 -18.12 4.70
CA PRO A 15 -14.60 -19.15 5.48
C PRO A 15 -13.20 -18.70 5.87
N VAL A 16 -12.92 -18.68 7.18
CA VAL A 16 -11.56 -18.45 7.70
C VAL A 16 -10.77 -19.73 7.46
N TYR A 17 -10.40 -19.95 6.20
CA TYR A 17 -9.45 -20.97 5.83
C TYR A 17 -8.06 -20.35 6.02
N LYS A 18 -7.35 -20.77 7.08
CA LYS A 18 -5.88 -20.63 7.11
C LYS A 18 -5.33 -21.76 6.26
N PRO A 19 -4.82 -21.51 5.05
CA PRO A 19 -4.24 -22.59 4.26
C PRO A 19 -3.04 -23.18 5.02
N ALA A 20 -2.96 -24.52 5.06
CA ALA A 20 -1.92 -25.27 5.77
C ALA A 20 -0.51 -25.11 5.15
N GLN A 21 -0.44 -24.55 3.94
CA GLN A 21 0.76 -23.96 3.34
C GLN A 21 0.32 -22.66 2.68
N GLU A 22 1.00 -21.55 2.99
CA GLU A 22 0.75 -20.27 2.36
C GLU A 22 1.13 -20.41 0.87
N ILE A 23 0.17 -20.73 0.00
CA ILE A 23 0.34 -20.61 -1.45
C ILE A 23 0.43 -19.11 -1.72
N VAL A 24 1.65 -18.58 -1.70
CA VAL A 24 1.95 -17.17 -1.89
C VAL A 24 2.52 -16.98 -3.28
N THR A 25 1.73 -16.38 -4.17
CA THR A 25 2.26 -15.92 -5.45
C THR A 25 3.00 -14.59 -5.22
N THR A 26 4.29 -14.55 -5.56
CA THR A 26 5.10 -13.32 -5.45
C THR A 26 5.21 -12.66 -6.83
N TYR A 27 4.95 -11.37 -6.90
CA TYR A 27 5.06 -10.54 -8.11
C TYR A 27 6.21 -9.54 -7.99
N GLY A 28 6.88 -9.29 -9.13
CA GLY A 28 7.79 -8.18 -9.36
C GLY A 28 7.28 -7.26 -10.48
N ILE A 29 7.87 -6.07 -10.60
CA ILE A 29 7.59 -5.11 -11.67
C ILE A 29 8.90 -4.77 -12.38
N ASP A 30 8.89 -4.74 -13.71
CA ASP A 30 10.07 -4.43 -14.51
C ASP A 30 10.15 -2.93 -14.82
N LEU A 31 11.19 -2.53 -15.56
CA LEU A 31 11.39 -1.13 -15.97
C LEU A 31 10.34 -0.63 -16.98
N ASN A 32 9.56 -1.53 -17.57
CA ASN A 32 8.48 -1.22 -18.50
C ASN A 32 7.10 -1.17 -17.82
N GLY A 33 7.04 -1.46 -16.51
CA GLY A 33 5.77 -1.53 -15.77
C GLY A 33 5.05 -2.86 -15.95
N CYS A 34 5.69 -3.89 -16.49
CA CYS A 34 5.11 -5.22 -16.62
C CYS A 34 5.22 -5.98 -15.30
N PHE A 35 4.11 -6.57 -14.84
CA PHE A 35 4.11 -7.50 -13.72
C PHE A 35 4.52 -8.90 -14.17
N TYR A 36 5.37 -9.53 -13.36
CA TYR A 36 5.80 -10.91 -13.57
C TYR A 36 5.89 -11.66 -12.23
N PRO A 37 5.66 -12.99 -12.22
CA PRO A 37 6.00 -13.83 -11.08
C PRO A 37 7.48 -13.68 -10.73
N TRP A 38 7.80 -13.61 -9.45
CA TRP A 38 9.17 -13.38 -8.98
C TRP A 38 10.12 -14.51 -9.40
N THR A 39 10.82 -14.29 -10.51
CA THR A 39 11.92 -15.09 -11.03
C THR A 39 13.21 -14.27 -10.95
N LYS A 40 14.38 -14.92 -10.93
CA LYS A 40 15.67 -14.19 -10.92
C LYS A 40 15.89 -13.39 -12.20
N ASP A 41 15.28 -13.82 -13.29
CA ASP A 41 15.23 -13.13 -14.57
C ASP A 41 13.77 -12.93 -15.01
N PRO A 42 13.28 -11.70 -15.20
CA PRO A 42 11.95 -11.43 -15.73
C PRO A 42 11.69 -12.11 -17.09
N SER A 43 12.73 -12.38 -17.88
CA SER A 43 12.62 -13.08 -19.17
C SER A 43 12.24 -14.56 -19.02
N GLU A 44 12.50 -15.16 -17.84
CA GLU A 44 12.11 -16.52 -17.49
C GLU A 44 10.67 -16.60 -16.95
N ALA A 45 9.99 -15.45 -16.81
CA ALA A 45 8.62 -15.42 -16.34
C ALA A 45 7.71 -16.10 -17.36
N LYS A 46 7.25 -17.31 -17.02
CA LYS A 46 6.32 -18.08 -17.86
C LYS A 46 4.96 -17.40 -18.07
N ARG A 47 4.64 -16.35 -17.29
CA ARG A 47 3.35 -15.65 -17.31
C ARG A 47 3.54 -14.19 -16.92
N ALA A 48 3.88 -13.34 -17.89
CA ALA A 48 3.80 -11.88 -17.73
C ALA A 48 2.34 -11.41 -17.81
N LEU A 49 1.94 -10.48 -16.94
CA LEU A 49 0.64 -9.82 -17.08
C LEU A 49 0.75 -8.71 -18.12
N GLN A 50 -0.23 -8.65 -19.03
CA GLN A 50 -0.28 -7.65 -20.09
C GLN A 50 -0.55 -6.24 -19.52
N PRO A 51 -0.23 -5.16 -20.27
CA PRO A 51 -0.51 -3.77 -19.86
C PRO A 51 -1.99 -3.42 -19.64
N ASN A 52 -2.94 -4.34 -19.83
CA ASN A 52 -4.36 -4.19 -19.49
C ASN A 52 -4.81 -5.22 -18.44
N GLN A 53 -3.88 -5.92 -17.82
CA GLN A 53 -4.12 -6.93 -16.79
C GLN A 53 -3.51 -6.41 -15.49
N GLY A 54 -4.35 -5.79 -14.67
CA GLY A 54 -3.96 -5.49 -13.30
C GLY A 54 -4.05 -6.73 -12.41
N ILE A 55 -3.50 -6.61 -11.20
CA ILE A 55 -3.64 -7.63 -10.16
C ILE A 55 -4.85 -7.24 -9.31
N GLU A 56 -5.92 -8.02 -9.43
CA GLU A 56 -7.08 -7.89 -8.56
C GLU A 56 -6.72 -8.24 -7.13
N PHE A 57 -7.24 -7.46 -6.18
CA PHE A 57 -7.09 -7.72 -4.77
C PHE A 57 -8.38 -7.45 -4.01
N PHE A 58 -8.53 -8.11 -2.88
CA PHE A 58 -9.59 -7.83 -1.92
C PHE A 58 -9.14 -8.02 -0.47
N GLY A 59 -9.94 -7.49 0.45
CA GLY A 59 -9.66 -7.50 1.87
C GLY A 59 -8.61 -6.46 2.28
N THR A 60 -8.31 -6.45 3.58
CA THR A 60 -7.34 -5.53 4.16
C THR A 60 -5.91 -5.96 3.81
N PRO A 61 -5.13 -5.14 3.08
CA PRO A 61 -3.77 -5.52 2.72
C PRO A 61 -2.84 -5.47 3.93
N LYS A 62 -1.78 -6.26 3.88
CA LYS A 62 -0.71 -6.28 4.87
C LYS A 62 0.59 -5.76 4.28
N LEU A 63 1.28 -4.91 5.03
CA LEU A 63 2.62 -4.48 4.69
C LEU A 63 3.61 -5.30 5.50
N VAL A 64 4.66 -5.80 4.84
CA VAL A 64 5.75 -6.53 5.49
C VAL A 64 7.07 -6.00 4.97
N LEU A 65 8.06 -5.88 5.84
CA LEU A 65 9.40 -5.42 5.48
C LEU A 65 10.37 -6.60 5.35
N THR A 66 11.23 -6.52 4.35
CA THR A 66 12.44 -7.33 4.20
C THR A 66 13.64 -6.40 4.01
N ASN A 67 14.85 -6.94 3.94
CA ASN A 67 16.08 -6.12 3.83
C ASN A 67 16.04 -5.09 2.69
N GLU A 68 15.48 -5.43 1.53
CA GLU A 68 15.46 -4.53 0.36
C GLU A 68 14.06 -4.17 -0.15
N TYR A 69 13.02 -4.86 0.34
CA TYR A 69 11.67 -4.78 -0.22
C TYR A 69 10.63 -4.48 0.84
N ILE A 70 9.68 -3.61 0.46
CA ILE A 70 8.36 -3.56 1.09
C ILE A 70 7.47 -4.52 0.31
N MET A 71 6.87 -5.45 1.04
CA MET A 71 5.94 -6.44 0.51
C MET A 71 4.52 -5.97 0.78
N PHE A 72 3.76 -5.77 -0.29
CA PHE A 72 2.31 -5.56 -0.21
C PHE A 72 1.63 -6.91 -0.36
N LYS A 73 1.16 -7.50 0.74
CA LYS A 73 0.45 -8.79 0.79
C LYS A 73 -1.05 -8.58 0.72
N PHE A 74 -1.74 -9.31 -0.14
CA PHE A 74 -3.18 -9.17 -0.39
C PHE A 74 -3.81 -10.50 -0.80
N ALA A 75 -5.13 -10.62 -0.64
CA ALA A 75 -5.87 -11.76 -1.19
C ALA A 75 -6.25 -11.46 -2.64
N GLN A 76 -6.08 -12.44 -3.53
CA GLN A 76 -6.36 -12.33 -4.95
C GLN A 76 -7.33 -13.44 -5.37
N PRO A 77 -8.37 -13.13 -6.16
CA PRO A 77 -9.26 -14.15 -6.71
C PRO A 77 -8.51 -14.99 -7.76
N ILE A 78 -8.73 -16.30 -7.74
CA ILE A 78 -8.30 -17.24 -8.79
C ILE A 78 -9.53 -17.67 -9.61
N MET A 79 -10.65 -17.92 -8.92
CA MET A 79 -11.95 -18.28 -9.47
C MET A 79 -13.05 -17.67 -8.60
N SER A 80 -14.32 -17.79 -9.01
CA SER A 80 -15.47 -17.16 -8.33
C SER A 80 -15.57 -17.46 -6.82
N ASP A 81 -15.09 -18.62 -6.38
CA ASP A 81 -15.12 -19.08 -4.98
C ASP A 81 -13.72 -19.39 -4.41
N GLN A 82 -12.66 -19.22 -5.21
CA GLN A 82 -11.29 -19.53 -4.82
C GLN A 82 -10.41 -18.30 -4.84
N TRP A 83 -9.62 -18.15 -3.79
CA TRP A 83 -8.65 -17.09 -3.65
C TRP A 83 -7.33 -17.63 -3.10
N GLN A 84 -6.27 -16.88 -3.33
CA GLN A 84 -4.96 -17.15 -2.73
C GLN A 84 -4.39 -15.89 -2.11
N TRP A 85 -3.42 -16.08 -1.22
CA TRP A 85 -2.55 -14.99 -0.83
C TRP A 85 -1.56 -14.70 -1.94
N SER A 86 -1.39 -13.42 -2.22
CA SER A 86 -0.43 -12.90 -3.18
C SER A 86 0.37 -11.79 -2.52
N GLN A 87 1.54 -11.51 -3.07
CA GLN A 87 2.37 -10.40 -2.59
C GLN A 87 3.07 -9.70 -3.74
N LEU A 88 3.09 -8.38 -3.68
CA LEU A 88 3.87 -7.54 -4.57
C LEU A 88 5.12 -7.08 -3.83
N ALA A 89 6.29 -7.49 -4.34
CA ALA A 89 7.58 -7.11 -3.80
C ALA A 89 8.09 -5.83 -4.45
N LEU A 90 8.15 -4.73 -3.70
CA LEU A 90 8.61 -3.44 -4.19
C LEU A 90 9.94 -3.07 -3.57
N LYS A 91 10.96 -2.92 -4.42
CA LYS A 91 12.30 -2.53 -3.97
C LYS A 91 12.23 -1.10 -3.46
N TYR A 92 12.40 -0.92 -2.16
CA TYR A 92 12.30 0.41 -1.54
C TYR A 92 13.66 1.07 -1.34
N THR A 93 14.74 0.29 -1.33
CA THR A 93 16.11 0.83 -1.25
C THR A 93 16.31 1.85 -2.37
N GLY A 94 16.69 3.05 -1.97
CA GLY A 94 16.78 4.17 -2.87
C GLY A 94 17.93 4.05 -3.87
N SER A 95 17.84 4.81 -4.97
CA SER A 95 18.98 5.02 -5.84
C SER A 95 19.81 6.20 -5.33
N THR A 96 21.12 6.01 -5.27
CA THR A 96 22.06 7.08 -4.91
C THR A 96 22.21 8.02 -6.10
N ASN A 97 21.92 9.30 -5.88
CA ASN A 97 22.26 10.36 -6.81
C ASN A 97 23.79 10.46 -6.88
N LYS A 98 24.38 10.04 -8.00
CA LYS A 98 25.85 10.03 -8.19
C LYS A 98 26.51 11.40 -8.03
N ARG A 99 25.77 12.50 -8.22
CA ARG A 99 26.29 13.87 -8.12
C ARG A 99 26.25 14.43 -6.70
N THR A 100 25.22 14.08 -5.93
CA THR A 100 25.00 14.64 -4.57
C THR A 100 25.24 13.64 -3.45
N GLY A 101 25.38 12.35 -3.75
CA GLY A 101 25.44 11.26 -2.77
C GLY A 101 24.10 10.94 -2.11
N GLU A 102 23.05 11.69 -2.40
CA GLU A 102 21.73 11.57 -1.76
C GLU A 102 21.01 10.29 -2.20
N ILE A 103 20.47 9.53 -1.24
CA ILE A 103 19.66 8.33 -1.50
C ILE A 103 18.20 8.74 -1.55
N LYS A 104 17.50 8.40 -2.65
CA LYS A 104 16.05 8.63 -2.77
C LYS A 104 15.31 7.34 -2.99
N ILE A 105 14.24 7.12 -2.21
CA ILE A 105 13.32 5.99 -2.36
C ILE A 105 12.79 5.93 -3.80
N GLN A 106 12.51 4.72 -4.29
CA GLN A 106 12.03 4.53 -5.66
C GLN A 106 10.61 5.07 -5.84
N ASN A 107 10.30 5.63 -7.02
CA ASN A 107 9.01 6.27 -7.28
C ASN A 107 7.82 5.31 -7.11
N HIS A 108 7.92 4.09 -7.63
CA HIS A 108 6.80 3.15 -7.60
C HIS A 108 6.36 2.80 -6.17
N VAL A 109 7.30 2.68 -5.22
CA VAL A 109 6.96 2.37 -3.82
C VAL A 109 6.44 3.60 -3.09
N ALA A 110 7.05 4.77 -3.30
CA ALA A 110 6.58 6.03 -2.73
C ALA A 110 5.16 6.39 -3.22
N GLY A 111 4.88 6.12 -4.50
CA GLY A 111 3.57 6.27 -5.11
C GLY A 111 2.54 5.28 -4.58
N LEU A 112 2.88 4.00 -4.44
CA LEU A 112 1.94 3.03 -3.86
C LEU A 112 1.59 3.37 -2.41
N ILE A 113 2.60 3.68 -1.58
CA ILE A 113 2.37 4.02 -0.16
C ILE A 113 1.53 5.30 -0.03
N GLY A 114 1.75 6.31 -0.88
CA GLY A 114 0.92 7.50 -0.86
C GLY A 114 -0.51 7.23 -1.32
N THR A 115 -0.69 6.51 -2.41
CA THR A 115 -2.02 6.11 -2.91
C THR A 115 -2.79 5.27 -1.88
N LEU A 116 -2.13 4.32 -1.20
CA LEU A 116 -2.73 3.57 -0.10
C LEU A 116 -3.09 4.45 1.10
N ASN A 117 -2.23 5.41 1.47
CA ASN A 117 -2.54 6.36 2.53
C ASN A 117 -3.77 7.20 2.20
N HIS A 118 -3.88 7.68 0.95
CA HIS A 118 -5.04 8.42 0.48
C HIS A 118 -6.29 7.55 0.52
N LEU A 119 -6.24 6.35 -0.05
CA LEU A 119 -7.36 5.40 -0.05
C LEU A 119 -7.85 5.11 1.37
N VAL A 120 -6.94 4.83 2.29
CA VAL A 120 -7.29 4.56 3.68
C VAL A 120 -7.81 5.82 4.36
N GLN A 121 -7.32 7.03 4.06
CA GLN A 121 -7.90 8.26 4.62
C GLN A 121 -9.31 8.54 4.11
N THR A 122 -9.56 8.34 2.81
CA THR A 122 -10.87 8.57 2.20
C THR A 122 -11.89 7.53 2.64
N LEU A 123 -11.48 6.28 2.83
CA LEU A 123 -12.35 5.20 3.31
C LEU A 123 -12.49 5.18 4.83
N VAL A 124 -11.46 5.52 5.61
CA VAL A 124 -11.52 5.59 7.08
C VAL A 124 -12.15 6.91 7.52
N ASN A 125 -13.40 7.10 7.10
CA ASN A 125 -14.44 7.60 8.00
C ASN A 125 -14.70 6.48 9.04
N PRO A 126 -15.03 6.74 10.31
CA PRO A 126 -14.84 5.77 11.41
C PRO A 126 -15.66 4.47 11.33
N GLU A 127 -16.45 4.25 10.29
CA GLU A 127 -17.37 3.13 10.14
C GLU A 127 -17.04 2.15 9.00
N VAL A 128 -16.03 2.43 8.15
CA VAL A 128 -15.73 1.54 7.02
C VAL A 128 -14.81 0.38 7.44
N ASP A 129 -15.35 -0.82 7.31
CA ASP A 129 -14.63 -2.07 7.45
C ASP A 129 -13.70 -2.30 6.24
N LEU A 130 -12.39 -2.18 6.46
CA LEU A 130 -11.35 -2.43 5.44
C LEU A 130 -11.36 -3.87 4.88
N ARG A 131 -12.19 -4.78 5.41
CA ARG A 131 -12.44 -6.11 4.80
C ARG A 131 -13.18 -6.02 3.47
N GLY A 132 -13.94 -4.95 3.23
CA GLY A 132 -14.65 -4.71 1.97
C GLY A 132 -13.78 -4.08 0.88
N LEU A 133 -12.53 -3.72 1.18
CA LEU A 133 -11.65 -3.11 0.17
C LEU A 133 -11.41 -4.12 -0.96
N SER A 134 -11.70 -3.72 -2.18
CA SER A 134 -11.36 -4.48 -3.38
C SER A 134 -10.97 -3.54 -4.50
N GLY A 135 -10.13 -4.02 -5.39
CA GLY A 135 -9.62 -3.19 -6.46
C GLY A 135 -8.62 -3.91 -7.35
N THR A 136 -8.01 -3.13 -8.23
CA THR A 136 -7.05 -3.60 -9.22
C THR A 136 -5.77 -2.79 -9.11
N ILE A 137 -4.65 -3.48 -8.93
CA ILE A 137 -3.31 -2.89 -8.93
C ILE A 137 -2.81 -2.92 -10.37
N PHE A 138 -2.43 -1.76 -10.89
CA PHE A 138 -1.85 -1.66 -12.22
C PHE A 138 -0.48 -0.99 -12.16
N ALA A 139 0.42 -1.35 -13.07
CA ALA A 139 1.72 -0.71 -13.16
C ALA A 139 1.92 -0.20 -14.58
N GLU A 140 2.43 1.01 -14.69
CA GLU A 140 2.73 1.61 -15.98
C GLU A 140 4.03 2.41 -15.93
N ARG A 141 4.68 2.49 -17.08
CA ARG A 141 5.81 3.37 -17.28
C ARG A 141 5.29 4.75 -17.64
N GLY A 142 5.41 5.70 -16.72
CA GLY A 142 5.04 7.08 -16.99
C GLY A 142 6.18 7.82 -17.69
N SER A 143 5.94 8.20 -18.94
CA SER A 143 6.76 9.17 -19.66
C SER A 143 6.30 10.60 -19.31
N GLY A 144 6.44 11.00 -18.04
CA GLY A 144 6.06 12.35 -17.61
C GLY A 144 4.56 12.51 -17.35
N VAL A 145 3.97 11.58 -16.59
CA VAL A 145 2.62 11.78 -16.02
C VAL A 145 2.65 13.10 -15.26
N ALA A 146 1.80 14.04 -15.69
CA ALA A 146 1.57 15.28 -14.96
C ALA A 146 0.75 14.90 -13.73
N LEU A 147 1.44 14.76 -12.61
CA LEU A 147 0.81 14.43 -11.35
C LEU A 147 0.58 15.74 -10.62
N ARG A 148 -0.67 15.99 -10.27
CA ARG A 148 -1.00 17.14 -9.43
C ARG A 148 -0.57 16.82 -8.01
N ASN A 149 0.47 17.50 -7.55
CA ASN A 149 0.89 17.44 -6.15
C ASN A 149 -0.29 17.90 -5.28
N THR A 150 -0.75 17.04 -4.39
CA THR A 150 -1.93 17.29 -3.55
C THR A 150 -1.68 18.36 -2.47
N GLU A 151 -0.42 18.54 -2.05
CA GLU A 151 -0.03 19.56 -1.08
C GLU A 151 0.14 20.94 -1.73
N THR A 152 0.74 21.00 -2.92
CA THR A 152 1.08 22.28 -3.59
C THR A 152 0.12 22.67 -4.70
N GLY A 153 -0.76 21.76 -5.12
CA GLY A 153 -1.70 21.94 -6.23
C GLY A 153 -1.05 22.02 -7.62
N LYS A 154 0.28 21.95 -7.73
CA LYS A 154 1.04 22.08 -8.98
C LYS A 154 1.17 20.75 -9.71
N GLU A 155 1.18 20.80 -11.04
CA GLU A 155 1.52 19.63 -11.86
C GLU A 155 3.02 19.41 -11.89
N GLU A 156 3.45 18.23 -11.46
CA GLU A 156 4.82 17.76 -11.51
C GLU A 156 4.92 16.59 -12.48
N LYS A 157 5.88 16.66 -13.41
CA LYS A 157 6.14 15.55 -14.34
C LYS A 157 7.17 14.61 -13.75
N HIS A 158 6.73 13.43 -13.37
CA HIS A 158 7.61 12.38 -12.89
C HIS A 158 7.92 11.38 -14.02
N LYS A 159 9.19 10.98 -14.12
CA LYS A 159 9.62 9.86 -14.96
C LYS A 159 9.79 8.61 -14.09
N GLY A 160 9.41 7.46 -14.61
CA GLY A 160 9.65 6.17 -13.96
C GLY A 160 8.48 5.20 -14.13
N THR A 161 8.51 4.13 -13.34
CA THR A 161 7.39 3.21 -13.20
C THR A 161 6.51 3.66 -12.04
N PHE A 162 5.20 3.62 -12.24
CA PHE A 162 4.17 3.97 -11.27
C PHE A 162 3.32 2.75 -10.98
N VAL A 163 2.84 2.65 -9.74
CA VAL A 163 1.83 1.66 -9.36
C VAL A 163 0.56 2.43 -9.05
N LEU A 164 -0.48 2.16 -9.82
CA LEU A 164 -1.80 2.75 -9.73
C LEU A 164 -2.74 1.78 -9.03
N LEU A 165 -3.67 2.31 -8.25
CA LEU A 165 -4.75 1.55 -7.64
C LEU A 165 -6.07 2.02 -8.22
N PHE A 166 -6.91 1.06 -8.56
CA PHE A 166 -8.27 1.28 -8.99
C PHE A 166 -9.20 0.58 -8.01
N VAL A 167 -10.29 1.21 -7.60
CA VAL A 167 -11.28 0.67 -6.67
C VAL A 167 -12.67 0.89 -7.22
N HIS A 168 -13.64 0.09 -6.78
CA HIS A 168 -15.03 0.33 -7.14
C HIS A 168 -15.59 1.51 -6.33
N ASN A 169 -16.21 2.46 -7.01
CA ASN A 169 -16.98 3.53 -6.37
C ASN A 169 -18.34 3.01 -5.86
N GLU A 170 -19.14 3.89 -5.26
CA GLU A 170 -20.48 3.54 -4.73
C GLU A 170 -21.43 3.02 -5.82
N GLN A 171 -21.18 3.37 -7.09
CA GLN A 171 -21.95 2.94 -8.25
C GLN A 171 -21.45 1.60 -8.83
N GLY A 172 -20.40 1.01 -8.25
CA GLY A 172 -19.78 -0.22 -8.72
C GLY A 172 -18.91 -0.04 -9.97
N GLU A 173 -18.58 1.19 -10.34
CA GLU A 173 -17.68 1.50 -11.44
C GLU A 173 -16.23 1.56 -10.95
N LEU A 174 -15.29 1.13 -11.80
CA LEU A 174 -13.88 1.15 -11.46
C LEU A 174 -13.33 2.58 -11.60
N GLU A 175 -12.94 3.19 -10.48
CA GLU A 175 -12.35 4.53 -10.41
C GLU A 175 -10.88 4.45 -9.99
N GLN A 176 -10.04 5.28 -10.62
CA GLN A 176 -8.64 5.39 -10.22
C GLN A 176 -8.52 6.15 -8.90
N VAL A 177 -7.88 5.54 -7.91
CA VAL A 177 -7.49 6.24 -6.68
C VAL A 177 -6.50 7.35 -7.06
N PRO A 178 -6.71 8.60 -6.60
CA PRO A 178 -5.79 9.69 -6.87
C PRO A 178 -4.34 9.31 -6.53
N TYR A 179 -3.47 9.37 -7.54
CA TYR A 179 -2.06 9.11 -7.31
C TYR A 179 -1.51 10.15 -6.34
N THR A 180 -1.02 9.65 -5.21
CA THR A 180 -0.36 10.47 -4.20
C THR A 180 1.03 9.89 -3.95
N GLN A 181 2.04 10.75 -3.87
CA GLN A 181 3.41 10.32 -3.57
C GLN A 181 3.78 10.83 -2.18
N VAL A 182 4.25 9.94 -1.31
CA VAL A 182 4.89 10.37 -0.06
C VAL A 182 6.31 10.84 -0.32
N SER A 183 6.96 11.42 0.70
CA SER A 183 8.36 11.81 0.61
C SER A 183 9.25 10.65 0.16
N ARG A 184 10.24 10.99 -0.66
CA ARG A 184 11.29 10.06 -1.11
C ARG A 184 12.56 10.16 -0.28
N ASN A 185 12.58 11.05 0.72
CA ASN A 185 13.59 11.03 1.77
C ASN A 185 13.38 9.76 2.61
N PRO A 186 14.44 8.97 2.90
CA PRO A 186 14.30 7.71 3.64
C PRO A 186 13.58 7.83 4.98
N GLN A 187 13.91 8.82 5.81
CA GLN A 187 13.34 8.95 7.15
C GLN A 187 11.85 9.32 7.11
N GLU A 188 11.49 10.29 6.28
CA GLU A 188 10.09 10.72 6.10
C GLU A 188 9.24 9.62 5.44
N PHE A 189 9.83 8.85 4.54
CA PHE A 189 9.20 7.68 3.93
C PHE A 189 8.88 6.61 4.98
N GLU A 190 9.85 6.26 5.83
CA GLU A 190 9.67 5.28 6.91
C GLU A 190 8.55 5.69 7.88
N GLN A 191 8.48 6.98 8.23
CA GLN A 191 7.39 7.53 9.04
C GLN A 191 6.03 7.36 8.35
N SER A 192 5.95 7.67 7.05
CA SER A 192 4.73 7.53 6.25
C SER A 192 4.26 6.07 6.15
N VAL A 193 5.19 5.12 6.05
CA VAL A 193 4.88 3.68 6.06
C VAL A 193 4.35 3.25 7.44
N ASN A 194 4.99 3.70 8.52
CA ASN A 194 4.53 3.38 9.88
C ASN A 194 3.14 3.93 10.19
N GLN A 195 2.85 5.17 9.76
CA GLN A 195 1.51 5.76 9.88
C GLN A 195 0.45 4.95 9.12
N LEU A 196 0.76 4.52 7.90
CA LEU A 196 -0.13 3.64 7.13
C LEU A 196 -0.37 2.32 7.86
N CYS A 197 0.68 1.70 8.42
CA CYS A 197 0.54 0.46 9.20
C CYS A 197 -0.42 0.64 10.38
N ILE A 198 -0.31 1.74 11.13
CA ILE A 198 -1.22 2.05 12.24
C ILE A 198 -2.67 2.16 11.76
N LYS A 199 -2.93 2.88 10.66
CA LYS A 199 -4.28 3.01 10.07
C LYS A 199 -4.84 1.66 9.62
N LEU A 200 -3.97 0.76 9.13
CA LEU A 200 -4.33 -0.61 8.77
C LEU A 200 -4.37 -1.58 9.96
N LYS A 201 -4.27 -1.09 11.20
CA LYS A 201 -4.24 -1.88 12.45
C LYS A 201 -3.10 -2.92 12.47
N GLN A 202 -1.95 -2.56 11.91
CA GLN A 202 -0.72 -3.35 11.86
C GLN A 202 0.37 -2.73 12.74
N ARG A 203 1.34 -3.56 13.15
CA ARG A 203 2.53 -3.05 13.85
C ARG A 203 3.35 -2.19 12.89
N PRO A 204 4.00 -1.11 13.39
CA PRO A 204 4.99 -0.36 12.62
C PRO A 204 6.07 -1.30 12.06
N LEU A 205 6.55 -1.01 10.84
CA LEU A 205 7.55 -1.81 10.15
C LEU A 205 8.98 -1.33 10.40
N PHE A 206 9.15 -0.02 10.56
CA PHE A 206 10.45 0.59 10.83
C PHE A 206 10.58 0.94 12.30
N PRO A 207 11.79 0.80 12.90
CA PRO A 207 12.04 1.29 14.24
C PRO A 207 11.66 2.76 14.32
N GLN A 208 10.81 3.12 15.28
CA GLN A 208 10.60 4.51 15.58
C GLN A 208 11.85 4.99 16.31
N ASN A 209 12.67 5.82 15.66
CA ASN A 209 13.67 6.56 16.39
C ASN A 209 12.92 7.42 17.41
N LEU A 210 12.88 6.96 18.65
CA LEU A 210 12.60 7.77 19.83
C LEU A 210 13.77 8.76 19.95
N MET A 211 13.84 9.73 19.06
CA MET A 211 14.62 10.93 19.31
C MET A 211 13.90 11.64 20.44
N SER A 212 14.36 11.33 21.65
CA SER A 212 14.44 12.21 22.80
C SER A 212 14.01 13.65 22.51
N ASN A 213 12.75 13.97 22.79
CA ASN A 213 12.44 15.28 23.35
C ASN A 213 12.98 15.27 24.79
N GLN A 214 14.30 15.44 24.93
CA GLN A 214 14.84 16.16 26.08
C GLN A 214 14.38 17.60 25.90
N ASN A 215 13.22 17.91 26.49
CA ASN A 215 12.81 19.24 26.96
C ASN A 215 11.36 19.16 27.40
N ASP A 216 11.09 18.31 28.39
CA ASP A 216 10.06 18.62 29.35
C ASP A 216 10.74 18.53 30.72
N ASP A 217 11.10 19.70 31.25
CA ASP A 217 11.28 19.93 32.67
C ASP A 217 9.99 19.47 33.38
N ILE A 218 9.90 18.18 33.66
CA ILE A 218 8.99 17.69 34.69
C ILE A 218 9.66 18.06 36.01
N LYS A 219 9.37 19.27 36.49
CA LYS A 219 9.43 19.56 37.93
C LYS A 219 8.56 18.51 38.61
N LEU A 220 9.20 17.52 39.23
CA LEU A 220 8.56 16.70 40.25
C LEU A 220 8.02 17.67 41.31
N PRO A 221 6.73 17.57 41.71
CA PRO A 221 6.25 18.33 42.84
C PRO A 221 7.07 17.91 44.06
N GLU A 222 7.67 18.90 44.72
CA GLU A 222 8.24 18.72 46.05
C GLU A 222 7.17 18.09 46.93
N GLN A 223 7.53 16.98 47.57
CA GLN A 223 6.73 16.40 48.62
C GLN A 223 6.71 17.40 49.78
N ASP A 224 5.52 17.89 50.13
CA ASP A 224 5.29 18.44 51.46
C ASP A 224 5.43 17.29 52.46
N LEU A 225 6.64 17.15 52.99
CA LEU A 225 6.90 16.53 54.27
C LEU A 225 6.85 17.64 55.32
N ASP A 226 5.98 17.43 56.31
CA ASP A 226 5.87 18.11 57.61
C ASP A 226 5.12 19.45 57.68
N SER A 227 3.86 19.37 58.09
CA SER A 227 3.26 20.12 59.21
C SER A 227 1.98 19.47 59.71
#